data_AF-X1JQ97-F1
#
_entry.id   AF-X1JQ97-F1
#
_cell.length_a   1.000
_cell.length_b   1.000
_cell.length_c   1.000
_cell.angle_alpha   90.00
_cell.angle_beta   90.00
_cell.angle_gamma   90.00
#
_symmetry.space_group_name_H-M   'P 1'
#
loop_
_entity.id
_entity.type
_entity.pdbx_description
1 polymer ?
#
loop_
_entity_poly.entity_id
_entity_poly.type
_entity_poly.pdbx_seq_one_letter_code
_entity_poly.pdbx_strand_id
1 'polypeptide(L)'
;MEPGIEGEVLKLIEKRRDAIVEFLRELISFPSVTGDELEIQKFTARNLESMGLVVDKWEPDHEKLKKHPAYVPVEYGYANHPNVVGTYKGTQGGKSLLLNGHVDVVPPGPLDAWEHQPWSGDVVLEPRICF
;
A
#
# COMPACT_ATOMS: atom_id res chain seq x y z
N MET A 1 12.54 0.35 35.33
CA MET A 1 11.14 0.07 34.94
C MET A 1 11.24 -0.60 33.58
N GLU A 2 10.79 -1.85 33.44
CA GLU A 2 10.80 -2.48 32.11
C GLU A 2 9.88 -1.69 31.18
N PRO A 3 10.26 -1.48 29.90
CA PRO A 3 9.38 -0.82 28.96
C PRO A 3 8.10 -1.64 28.84
N GLY A 4 6.93 -1.01 28.99
CA GLY A 4 5.67 -1.67 28.63
C GLY A 4 5.60 -2.01 27.14
N ILE A 5 4.53 -2.68 26.71
CA ILE A 5 4.33 -3.14 25.32
C ILE A 5 4.63 -2.05 24.28
N GLU A 6 4.24 -0.80 24.54
CA GLU A 6 4.55 0.34 23.67
C GLU A 6 6.06 0.51 23.44
N GLY A 7 6.86 0.48 24.51
CA GLY A 7 8.31 0.62 24.42
C GLY A 7 8.98 -0.57 23.72
N GLU A 8 8.41 -1.77 23.84
CA GLU A 8 8.88 -2.94 23.08
C GLU A 8 8.59 -2.81 21.58
N VAL A 9 7.39 -2.33 21.22
CA VAL A 9 7.01 -2.07 19.83
C VAL A 9 7.90 -1.00 19.20
N LEU A 10 8.15 0.13 19.89
CA LEU A 10 9.03 1.19 19.40
C LEU A 10 10.47 0.69 19.17
N LYS A 11 11.01 -0.13 20.08
CA LYS A 11 12.32 -0.76 19.89
C LYS A 11 12.35 -1.71 18.69
N LEU A 12 11.26 -2.45 18.46
CA LEU A 12 11.15 -3.35 17.31
C LEU A 12 11.09 -2.57 15.99
N ILE A 13 10.35 -1.45 15.95
CA ILE A 13 10.29 -0.56 14.79
C ILE A 13 11.69 -0.02 14.48
N GLU A 14 12.40 0.51 15.48
CA GLU A 14 13.76 1.02 15.28
C GLU A 14 14.71 -0.07 14.79
N LYS A 15 14.65 -1.27 15.37
CA LYS A 15 15.44 -2.42 14.93
C LYS A 15 15.13 -2.86 13.49
N ARG A 16 13.94 -2.56 12.98
CA ARG A 16 13.48 -2.92 11.63
C ARG A 16 13.50 -1.74 10.66
N ARG A 17 14.04 -0.59 11.03
CA ARG A 17 14.08 0.63 10.22
C ARG A 17 14.50 0.35 8.77
N ASP A 18 15.62 -0.33 8.57
CA ASP A 18 16.15 -0.60 7.23
C ASP A 18 15.18 -1.46 6.40
N ALA A 19 14.57 -2.48 7.02
CA ALA A 19 13.58 -3.31 6.34
C ALA A 19 12.29 -2.55 5.98
N ILE A 20 11.87 -1.60 6.84
CA ILE A 20 10.72 -0.72 6.56
C ILE A 20 11.04 0.22 5.39
N VAL A 21 12.24 0.79 5.38
CA VAL A 21 12.70 1.66 4.29
C VAL A 21 12.77 0.86 2.99
N GLU A 22 13.40 -0.31 2.96
CA GLU A 22 13.47 -1.13 1.75
C GLU A 22 12.08 -1.57 1.26
N PHE A 23 11.17 -1.94 2.14
CA PHE A 23 9.78 -2.23 1.77
C PHE A 23 9.09 -1.04 1.12
N LEU A 24 9.30 0.17 1.64
CA LEU A 24 8.74 1.39 1.05
C LEU A 24 9.40 1.73 -0.29
N ARG A 25 10.71 1.51 -0.45
CA ARG A 25 11.41 1.70 -1.73
C ARG A 25 10.87 0.75 -2.80
N GLU A 26 10.64 -0.51 -2.44
CA GLU A 26 9.98 -1.47 -3.33
C GLU A 26 8.58 -1.01 -3.72
N LEU A 27 7.77 -0.50 -2.79
CA LEU A 27 6.46 0.08 -3.11
C LEU A 27 6.55 1.25 -4.10
N ILE A 28 7.50 2.17 -3.90
CA ILE A 28 7.71 3.34 -4.79
C ILE A 28 8.16 2.92 -6.19
N SER A 29 8.86 1.79 -6.31
CA SER A 29 9.35 1.31 -7.61
C SER A 29 8.26 0.87 -8.58
N PHE A 30 7.01 0.69 -8.10
CA PHE A 30 5.87 0.45 -8.97
C PHE A 30 5.31 1.78 -9.48
N PRO A 31 5.31 2.04 -10.80
CA PRO A 31 4.67 3.21 -11.39
C PRO A 31 3.15 3.00 -11.43
N SER A 32 2.51 2.93 -10.27
CA SER A 32 1.09 2.64 -10.08
C SER A 32 0.20 3.85 -10.38
N VAL A 33 0.45 4.52 -11.50
CA VAL A 33 -0.43 5.59 -11.97
C VAL A 33 -1.84 5.01 -12.11
N THR A 34 -2.87 5.78 -11.75
CA THR A 34 -4.28 5.32 -11.84
C THR A 34 -4.55 4.65 -13.19
N GLY A 35 -4.81 3.34 -13.22
CA GLY A 35 -4.78 2.53 -14.45
C GLY A 35 -3.89 1.28 -14.36
N ASP A 36 -2.75 1.42 -13.68
CA ASP A 36 -1.62 0.50 -13.72
C ASP A 36 -1.31 -0.14 -12.35
N GLU A 37 -2.33 -0.26 -11.49
CA GLU A 37 -2.18 -0.71 -10.10
C GLU A 37 -2.00 -2.23 -9.94
N LEU A 38 -2.15 -3.01 -11.02
CA LEU A 38 -2.17 -4.47 -10.96
C LEU A 38 -0.92 -5.05 -10.27
N GLU A 39 0.26 -4.58 -10.63
CA GLU A 39 1.52 -5.14 -10.11
C GLU A 39 1.77 -4.77 -8.65
N ILE A 40 1.48 -3.52 -8.25
CA ILE A 40 1.57 -3.11 -6.84
C ILE A 40 0.53 -3.82 -5.97
N GLN A 41 -0.66 -4.11 -6.50
CA GLN A 41 -1.67 -4.89 -5.78
C GLN A 41 -1.26 -6.35 -5.64
N LYS A 42 -0.65 -6.96 -6.67
CA LYS A 42 -0.05 -8.30 -6.55
C LYS A 42 1.07 -8.31 -5.49
N PHE A 43 1.89 -7.27 -5.44
CA PHE A 43 2.92 -7.12 -4.42
C PHE A 43 2.31 -7.00 -3.01
N THR A 44 1.30 -6.16 -2.85
CA THR A 44 0.55 -5.98 -1.59
C THR A 44 -0.06 -7.30 -1.12
N ALA A 45 -0.72 -8.04 -2.01
CA ALA A 45 -1.31 -9.35 -1.69
C ALA A 45 -0.26 -10.34 -1.16
N ARG A 46 0.87 -10.50 -1.87
CA ARG A 46 1.96 -11.39 -1.42
C ARG A 46 2.52 -11.00 -0.06
N ASN A 47 2.65 -9.71 0.22
CA ASN A 47 3.15 -9.24 1.52
C ASN A 47 2.16 -9.54 2.65
N LEU A 48 0.85 -9.33 2.43
CA LEU A 48 -0.18 -9.69 3.41
C LEU A 48 -0.23 -11.21 3.64
N GLU A 49 -0.10 -12.02 2.58
CA GLU A 49 0.01 -13.47 2.68
C GLU A 49 1.24 -13.89 3.51
N SER A 50 2.39 -13.24 3.29
CA SER A 50 3.63 -13.53 4.03
C SER A 50 3.53 -13.21 5.53
N MET A 51 2.64 -12.28 5.89
CA MET A 51 2.32 -11.93 7.28
C MET A 51 1.31 -12.90 7.91
N GLY A 52 0.81 -13.90 7.14
CA GLY A 52 -0.14 -14.90 7.61
C GLY A 52 -1.60 -14.46 7.58
N LEU A 53 -1.94 -13.42 6.82
CA LEU A 53 -3.32 -12.98 6.66
C LEU A 53 -4.06 -13.81 5.60
N VAL A 54 -5.36 -13.98 5.78
CA VAL A 54 -6.24 -14.49 4.72
C VAL A 54 -6.50 -13.35 3.75
N VAL A 55 -6.08 -13.52 2.49
CA VAL A 55 -6.13 -12.46 1.49
C VAL A 55 -7.27 -12.70 0.49
N ASP A 56 -8.15 -11.71 0.39
CA ASP A 56 -9.15 -11.59 -0.66
C ASP A 56 -8.65 -10.60 -1.71
N LYS A 57 -8.73 -11.00 -2.99
CA LYS A 57 -8.39 -10.15 -4.14
C LYS A 57 -9.51 -10.23 -5.16
N TRP A 58 -10.06 -9.08 -5.55
CA TRP A 58 -11.13 -9.03 -6.54
C TRP A 58 -11.09 -7.74 -7.36
N GLU A 59 -11.55 -7.80 -8.59
CA GLU A 59 -11.83 -6.60 -9.39
C GLU A 59 -13.23 -6.09 -9.06
N PRO A 60 -13.41 -4.77 -8.86
CA PRO A 60 -14.72 -4.18 -8.66
C PRO A 60 -15.68 -4.45 -9.84
N ASP A 61 -16.91 -4.85 -9.53
CA ASP A 61 -17.96 -5.03 -10.52
C ASP A 61 -18.55 -3.67 -10.90
N HIS A 62 -18.14 -3.14 -12.05
CA HIS A 62 -18.52 -1.80 -12.52
C HIS A 62 -20.04 -1.64 -12.66
N GLU A 63 -20.75 -2.66 -13.14
CA GLU A 63 -22.19 -2.61 -13.34
C GLU A 63 -22.98 -2.65 -12.01
N LYS A 64 -22.44 -3.33 -10.99
CA LYS A 64 -22.98 -3.22 -9.62
C LYS A 64 -22.69 -1.86 -9.02
N LEU A 65 -21.48 -1.33 -9.19
CA LEU A 65 -21.08 -0.03 -8.63
C LEU A 65 -21.92 1.11 -9.20
N LYS A 66 -22.23 1.12 -10.50
CA LYS A 66 -23.10 2.13 -11.14
C LYS A 66 -24.47 2.29 -10.48
N LYS A 67 -24.96 1.27 -9.77
CA LYS A 67 -26.25 1.27 -9.07
C LYS A 67 -26.17 1.87 -7.66
N HIS A 68 -24.97 2.11 -7.15
CA HIS A 68 -24.76 2.63 -5.80
C HIS A 68 -25.00 4.15 -5.78
N PRO A 69 -25.70 4.71 -4.77
CA PRO A 69 -26.02 6.14 -4.72
C PRO A 69 -24.79 7.06 -4.61
N ALA A 70 -23.68 6.55 -4.09
CA ALA A 70 -22.40 7.27 -3.99
C ALA A 70 -21.45 7.00 -5.18
N TYR A 71 -21.94 6.39 -6.27
CA TYR A 71 -21.11 6.11 -7.44
C TYR A 71 -20.69 7.40 -8.13
N VAL A 72 -19.40 7.50 -8.43
CA VAL A 72 -18.82 8.53 -9.29
C VAL A 72 -18.44 7.88 -10.63
N PRO A 73 -18.89 8.42 -11.77
CA PRO A 73 -18.51 7.91 -13.08
C PRO A 73 -16.99 7.90 -13.29
N VAL A 74 -16.48 6.77 -13.81
CA VAL A 74 -15.08 6.59 -14.21
C VAL A 74 -15.01 6.27 -15.70
N GLU A 75 -14.00 6.78 -16.40
CA GLU A 75 -13.85 6.60 -17.85
C GLU A 75 -13.28 5.22 -18.22
N TYR A 76 -12.38 4.68 -17.40
CA TYR A 76 -11.55 3.50 -17.76
C TYR A 76 -12.05 2.18 -17.15
N GLY A 77 -13.13 2.20 -16.37
CA GLY A 77 -13.64 1.02 -15.68
C GLY A 77 -12.70 0.55 -14.55
N TYR A 78 -12.69 -0.76 -14.29
CA TYR A 78 -11.93 -1.38 -13.18
C TYR A 78 -11.15 -2.64 -13.60
N ALA A 79 -11.07 -2.93 -14.90
CA ALA A 79 -10.34 -4.10 -15.40
C ALA A 79 -8.85 -3.93 -15.10
N ASN A 80 -8.22 -4.92 -14.45
CA ASN A 80 -6.86 -4.87 -13.90
C ASN A 80 -6.65 -3.91 -12.71
N HIS A 81 -7.71 -3.42 -12.06
CA HIS A 81 -7.63 -2.60 -10.85
C HIS A 81 -8.17 -3.37 -9.63
N PRO A 82 -7.50 -4.47 -9.20
CA PRO A 82 -8.02 -5.28 -8.11
C PRO A 82 -7.91 -4.54 -6.77
N ASN A 83 -8.92 -4.72 -5.93
CA ASN A 83 -8.80 -4.47 -4.50
C ASN A 83 -8.17 -5.68 -3.82
N VAL A 84 -7.38 -5.41 -2.77
CA VAL A 84 -6.74 -6.42 -1.94
C VAL A 84 -7.09 -6.15 -0.48
N VAL A 85 -7.59 -7.16 0.22
CA VAL A 85 -7.89 -7.09 1.65
C VAL A 85 -7.26 -8.28 2.36
N GLY A 86 -6.44 -7.99 3.36
CA GLY A 86 -5.91 -8.99 4.28
C GLY A 86 -6.72 -9.00 5.57
N THR A 87 -7.19 -10.18 5.99
CA THR A 87 -7.86 -10.37 7.28
C THR A 87 -6.98 -11.15 8.24
N TYR A 88 -6.61 -10.52 9.36
CA TYR A 88 -6.04 -11.21 10.51
C TYR A 88 -7.14 -11.48 11.55
N LYS A 89 -7.58 -12.75 11.67
CA LYS A 89 -8.69 -13.09 12.57
C LYS A 89 -8.21 -13.07 14.02
N GLY A 90 -8.71 -12.11 14.80
CA GLY A 90 -8.51 -12.08 16.24
C GLY A 90 -9.11 -13.31 16.93
N THR A 91 -8.49 -13.74 18.03
CA THR A 91 -8.89 -14.93 18.80
C THR A 91 -9.69 -14.61 20.06
N GLN A 92 -9.90 -13.32 20.36
CA GLN A 92 -10.58 -12.84 21.58
C GLN A 92 -11.66 -11.80 21.24
N GLY A 93 -12.46 -11.41 22.23
CA GLY A 93 -13.57 -10.44 22.10
C GLY A 93 -13.17 -8.96 22.03
N GLY A 94 -11.98 -8.65 21.50
CA GLY A 94 -11.51 -7.27 21.34
C GLY A 94 -12.26 -6.50 20.25
N LYS A 95 -11.99 -5.20 20.14
CA LYS A 95 -12.51 -4.37 19.03
C LYS A 95 -11.84 -4.76 17.71
N SER A 96 -12.60 -4.78 16.63
CA SER A 96 -12.05 -4.90 15.28
C SER A 96 -11.48 -3.55 14.81
N LEU A 97 -10.41 -3.59 14.02
CA LEU A 97 -9.78 -2.43 13.41
C LEU A 97 -9.65 -2.67 11.90
N LEU A 98 -10.01 -1.67 11.10
CA LEU A 98 -9.77 -1.65 9.66
C LEU A 98 -8.71 -0.59 9.38
N LEU A 99 -7.63 -1.01 8.73
CA LEU A 99 -6.64 -0.11 8.14
C LEU A 99 -6.89 -0.08 6.63
N ASN A 100 -7.11 1.11 6.08
CA ASN A 100 -7.38 1.30 4.66
C ASN A 100 -6.43 2.36 4.09
N GLY A 101 -6.01 2.15 2.85
CA GLY A 101 -5.15 3.04 2.08
C GLY A 101 -5.35 2.76 0.60
N HIS A 102 -4.76 3.61 -0.24
CA HIS A 102 -4.74 3.45 -1.69
C HIS A 102 -3.28 3.39 -2.16
N VAL A 103 -3.06 2.79 -3.33
CA VAL A 103 -1.72 2.56 -3.89
C VAL A 103 -1.56 3.20 -5.26
N ASP A 104 -2.62 3.79 -5.80
CA ASP A 104 -2.57 4.57 -7.02
C ASP A 104 -1.92 5.94 -6.77
N VAL A 105 -1.18 6.40 -7.76
CA VAL A 105 -0.52 7.71 -7.75
C VAL A 105 -0.88 8.52 -8.99
N VAL A 106 -0.58 9.81 -8.96
CA VAL A 106 -0.71 10.68 -10.13
C VAL A 106 0.51 10.55 -11.04
N PRO A 107 0.41 10.85 -12.35
CA PRO A 107 1.56 10.90 -13.23
C PRO A 107 2.66 11.85 -12.70
N PRO A 108 3.95 11.51 -12.83
CA PRO A 108 5.04 12.26 -12.22
C PRO A 108 5.39 13.56 -12.97
N GLY A 109 4.72 13.83 -14.10
CA GLY A 109 5.06 14.96 -14.97
C GLY A 109 6.39 14.76 -15.72
N PRO A 110 7.05 15.85 -16.16
CA PRO A 110 8.28 15.79 -16.94
C PRO A 110 9.46 15.21 -16.14
N LEU A 111 10.04 14.10 -16.61
CA LEU A 111 11.11 13.37 -15.91
C LEU A 111 12.43 14.15 -15.79
N ASP A 112 12.62 15.19 -16.60
CA ASP A 112 13.78 16.08 -16.57
C ASP A 112 13.68 17.17 -15.48
N ALA A 113 12.49 17.39 -14.91
CA ALA A 113 12.29 18.26 -13.76
C ALA A 113 12.67 17.60 -12.43
N TRP A 114 12.99 16.31 -12.45
CA TRP A 114 13.28 15.49 -11.29
C TRP A 114 14.79 15.40 -11.02
N GLU A 115 15.21 15.73 -9.81
CA GLU A 115 16.60 15.50 -9.36
C GLU A 115 16.88 14.00 -9.17
N HIS A 116 15.88 13.26 -8.68
CA HIS A 116 15.87 11.81 -8.52
C HIS A 116 14.68 11.23 -9.29
N GLN A 117 14.88 10.10 -9.98
CA GLN A 117 13.78 9.51 -10.76
C GLN A 117 12.58 9.16 -9.85
N PRO A 118 11.34 9.46 -10.24
CA PRO A 118 10.16 9.37 -9.36
C PRO A 118 9.89 7.95 -8.82
N TRP A 119 10.36 6.93 -9.54
CA TRP A 119 10.19 5.52 -9.19
C TRP A 119 11.48 4.88 -8.66
N SER A 120 12.52 5.66 -8.35
CA SER A 120 13.81 5.09 -7.88
C SER A 120 13.77 4.66 -6.41
N GLY A 121 12.90 5.29 -5.61
CA GLY A 121 12.92 5.14 -4.16
C GLY A 121 14.27 5.55 -3.57
N ASP A 122 14.95 6.55 -4.13
CA ASP A 122 16.25 6.98 -3.63
C ASP A 122 16.15 7.49 -2.18
N VAL A 123 17.12 7.10 -1.36
CA VAL A 123 17.29 7.59 0.01
C VAL A 123 18.43 8.59 0.02
N VAL A 124 18.14 9.84 0.41
CA VAL A 124 19.15 10.90 0.46
C VAL A 124 19.73 11.07 1.88
N LEU A 125 20.87 11.74 2.01
CA LEU A 125 21.65 11.82 3.25
C LEU A 125 20.98 12.63 4.37
N GLU A 126 20.00 13.47 4.03
CA GLU A 126 18.98 13.92 4.99
C GLU A 126 17.85 12.90 4.97
N PRO A 127 17.24 12.51 6.11
CA PRO A 127 16.25 11.43 6.19
C PRO A 127 14.96 11.76 5.44
N ARG A 128 15.04 11.72 4.12
CA ARG A 128 14.03 11.98 3.11
C ARG A 128 14.12 10.82 2.13
N ILE A 129 12.96 10.28 1.81
CA ILE A 129 12.79 9.35 0.69
C ILE A 129 12.26 10.21 -0.44
N CYS A 130 12.94 10.20 -1.58
CA CYS A 130 12.53 10.96 -2.75
C CYS A 130 11.51 10.12 -3.55
N PHE A 131 10.42 10.77 -3.95
CA PHE A 131 9.30 10.27 -4.73
C PHE A 131 8.87 11.34 -5.70
#